data_AF-A0A0F8ZBW6-F1
#
_entry.id   AF-A0A0F8ZBW6-F1
#
_cell.length_a   1.000
_cell.length_b   1.000
_cell.length_c   1.000
_cell.angle_alpha   90.00
_cell.angle_beta   90.00
_cell.angle_gamma   90.00
#
_symmetry.space_group_name_H-M   'P 1'
#
loop_
_entity.id
_entity.type
_entity.pdbx_description
1 polymer ?
#
loop_
_entity_poly.entity_id
_entity_poly.type
_entity_poly.pdbx_seq_one_letter_code
_entity_poly.pdbx_strand_id
1 'polypeptide(L)'
;SYFKFRPTEINTLYFNQNLWRVRSEDGANFQERHNGAISQLVGYKWGLRSRFMERLDNFVTKAPLLRMQGYDWYRGKNLPEVSPWCKFEGWTSAVPSLDIRHGGNLTGKRKFNIDKSQIIPGWGDPRNRFKDFIKGAVDNA
;
A
#
# COMPACT_ATOMS: atom_id res chain seq x y z
N SER A 1 -11.14 -10.51 -8.56
CA SER A 1 -10.05 -9.61 -8.11
C SER A 1 -10.24 -8.27 -8.78
N TYR A 2 -10.37 -7.18 -8.02
CA TYR A 2 -10.47 -5.80 -8.55
C TYR A 2 -9.16 -5.30 -9.19
N PHE A 3 -8.09 -6.08 -9.08
CA PHE A 3 -6.80 -5.81 -9.69
C PHE A 3 -6.61 -6.72 -10.92
N LYS A 4 -6.86 -6.19 -12.11
CA LYS A 4 -6.47 -6.82 -13.38
C LYS A 4 -5.03 -6.45 -13.71
N PHE A 5 -4.08 -6.99 -12.94
CA PHE A 5 -2.65 -6.82 -13.22
C PHE A 5 -1.99 -8.17 -13.35
N ARG A 6 -1.23 -8.34 -14.43
CA ARG A 6 -0.38 -9.50 -14.66
C ARG A 6 1.07 -9.02 -14.67
N PRO A 7 1.90 -9.46 -13.71
CA PRO A 7 3.33 -9.16 -13.72
C PRO A 7 3.95 -9.53 -15.07
N THR A 8 4.68 -8.60 -15.69
CA THR A 8 5.31 -8.81 -17.01
C THR A 8 6.52 -9.72 -16.89
N GLU A 9 7.27 -9.59 -15.79
CA GLU A 9 8.50 -10.35 -15.54
C GLU A 9 8.32 -11.37 -14.42
N ILE A 10 8.83 -12.59 -14.62
CA ILE A 10 8.67 -13.70 -13.65
C ILE A 10 9.44 -13.49 -12.35
N ASN A 11 10.58 -12.80 -12.44
CA ASN A 11 11.49 -12.52 -11.33
C ASN A 11 11.32 -11.10 -10.78
N THR A 12 10.19 -10.44 -11.04
CA THR A 12 9.92 -9.09 -10.55
C THR A 12 8.69 -9.07 -9.67
N LEU A 13 8.83 -8.41 -8.53
CA LEU A 13 7.76 -8.10 -7.61
C LEU A 13 7.33 -6.64 -7.81
N TYR A 14 6.04 -6.43 -8.00
CA TYR A 14 5.44 -5.13 -8.30
C TYR A 14 4.68 -4.61 -7.09
N PHE A 15 4.92 -3.37 -6.70
CA PHE A 15 4.12 -2.67 -5.69
C PHE A 15 3.14 -1.72 -6.36
N ASN A 16 1.85 -1.86 -6.05
CA ASN A 16 0.85 -0.89 -6.47
C ASN A 16 1.04 0.45 -5.73
N GLN A 17 1.29 1.51 -6.50
CA GLN A 17 1.51 2.87 -6.01
C GLN A 17 0.23 3.70 -5.97
N ASN A 18 -0.90 3.18 -6.45
CA ASN A 18 -2.19 3.85 -6.38
C ASN A 18 -2.92 3.57 -5.05
N LEU A 19 -2.20 3.68 -3.93
CA LEU A 19 -2.77 3.56 -2.60
C LEU A 19 -3.04 4.94 -2.01
N TRP A 20 -4.24 5.10 -1.48
CA TRP A 20 -4.73 6.33 -0.88
C TRP A 20 -5.16 6.07 0.55
N ARG A 21 -4.75 6.94 1.47
CA ARG A 21 -5.28 6.94 2.83
C ARG A 21 -6.24 8.09 2.97
N VAL A 22 -7.44 7.81 3.47
CA VAL A 22 -8.53 8.79 3.50
C VAL A 22 -9.17 8.81 4.87
N ARG A 23 -9.37 10.00 5.44
CA ARG A 23 -10.10 10.18 6.70
C ARG A 23 -11.58 10.10 6.44
N SER A 24 -12.29 9.30 7.23
CA SER A 24 -13.74 9.20 7.10
C SER A 24 -14.48 10.47 7.49
N GLU A 25 -13.92 11.26 8.43
CA GLU A 25 -14.59 12.38 9.08
C GLU A 25 -14.67 13.63 8.20
N ASP A 26 -13.57 13.96 7.52
CA ASP A 26 -13.44 15.21 6.75
C ASP A 26 -12.84 15.00 5.36
N GLY A 27 -12.65 13.75 4.92
CA GLY A 27 -12.09 13.44 3.60
C GLY A 27 -10.61 13.80 3.44
N ALA A 28 -9.92 14.22 4.50
CA ALA A 28 -8.49 14.53 4.43
C ALA A 28 -7.73 13.29 3.93
N ASN A 29 -6.89 13.47 2.91
CA ASN A 29 -6.29 12.33 2.23
C ASN A 29 -4.87 12.61 1.75
N PHE A 30 -4.17 11.52 1.41
CA PHE A 30 -2.90 11.59 0.69
C PHE A 30 -2.67 10.29 -0.09
N GLN A 31 -1.93 10.39 -1.18
CA GLN A 31 -1.45 9.24 -1.95
C GLN A 31 -0.14 8.71 -1.35
N GLU A 32 -0.12 7.44 -0.96
CA GLU A 32 1.08 6.77 -0.46
C GLU A 32 1.87 6.14 -1.62
N ARG A 33 2.69 6.94 -2.30
CA ARG A 33 3.47 6.52 -3.49
C ARG A 33 4.64 5.57 -3.17
N HIS A 34 5.10 5.53 -1.93
CA HIS A 34 6.23 4.71 -1.46
C HIS A 34 5.81 3.75 -0.36
N ASN A 35 4.67 3.10 -0.59
CA ASN A 35 4.12 2.11 0.31
C ASN A 35 4.84 0.77 0.08
N GLY A 36 5.56 0.27 1.09
CA GLY A 36 6.08 -1.09 1.11
C GLY A 36 5.07 -2.12 1.60
N ALA A 37 3.76 -1.81 1.65
CA ALA A 37 2.78 -2.71 2.24
C ALA A 37 2.55 -3.94 1.37
N ILE A 38 2.51 -5.10 2.04
CA ILE A 38 2.28 -6.41 1.43
C ILE A 38 0.97 -6.46 0.65
N SER A 39 -0.06 -5.76 1.12
CA SER A 39 -1.36 -5.73 0.47
C SER A 39 -1.32 -5.13 -0.93
N GLN A 40 -0.26 -4.37 -1.25
CA GLN A 40 -0.02 -3.80 -2.57
C GLN A 40 1.00 -4.60 -3.40
N LEU A 41 1.54 -5.70 -2.85
CA LEU A 41 2.55 -6.53 -3.52
C LEU A 41 1.90 -7.55 -4.46
N VAL A 42 2.35 -7.53 -5.71
CA VAL A 42 1.91 -8.45 -6.75
C VAL A 42 3.13 -9.08 -7.42
N GLY A 43 3.07 -10.38 -7.69
CA GLY A 43 4.17 -11.11 -8.31
C GLY A 43 3.78 -12.55 -8.61
N TYR A 44 4.66 -13.28 -9.28
CA TYR A 44 4.47 -14.71 -9.47
C TYR A 44 4.62 -15.46 -8.14
N LYS A 45 3.89 -16.58 -8.01
CA LYS A 45 3.84 -17.41 -6.80
C LYS A 45 5.25 -17.77 -6.28
N TRP A 46 6.15 -18.11 -7.19
CA TRP A 46 7.53 -18.45 -6.84
C TRP A 46 8.26 -17.26 -6.19
N GLY A 47 8.27 -16.09 -6.84
CA GLY A 47 8.93 -14.90 -6.30
C GLY A 47 8.34 -14.45 -4.96
N LEU A 48 7.01 -14.49 -4.82
CA LEU A 48 6.33 -14.19 -3.55
C LEU A 48 6.74 -15.16 -2.43
N ARG A 49 6.78 -16.47 -2.74
CA ARG A 49 7.18 -17.50 -1.78
C ARG A 49 8.66 -17.34 -1.38
N SER A 50 9.55 -17.16 -2.35
CA SER A 50 10.98 -16.97 -2.10
C SER A 50 11.21 -15.77 -1.18
N ARG A 51 10.53 -14.64 -1.44
CA ARG A 51 10.62 -13.45 -0.60
C ARG A 51 10.08 -13.67 0.81
N PHE A 52 8.98 -14.40 0.95
CA PHE A 52 8.42 -14.75 2.25
C PHE A 52 9.40 -15.60 3.07
N MET A 53 9.99 -16.64 2.46
CA MET A 53 10.94 -17.54 3.13
C MET A 53 12.22 -16.81 3.54
N GLU A 54 12.77 -15.96 2.68
CA GLU A 54 13.94 -15.13 3.00
C GLU A 54 13.67 -14.22 4.20
N ARG A 55 12.47 -13.61 4.28
CA ARG A 55 12.09 -12.80 5.43
C ARG A 55 11.94 -13.64 6.70
N LEU A 56 11.33 -14.82 6.59
CA LEU A 56 11.17 -15.74 7.71
C LEU A 56 12.54 -16.16 8.26
N ASP A 57 13.48 -16.50 7.37
CA ASP A 57 14.85 -16.81 7.73
C ASP A 57 15.52 -15.63 8.43
N ASN A 58 15.47 -14.42 7.85
CA ASN A 58 16.00 -13.22 8.48
C ASN A 58 15.36 -12.93 9.85
N PHE A 59 14.06 -13.20 10.02
CA PHE A 59 13.35 -12.99 11.29
C PHE A 59 13.78 -13.99 12.38
N VAL A 60 14.11 -15.23 11.97
CA VAL A 60 14.52 -16.32 12.85
C VAL A 60 16.02 -16.24 13.18
N THR A 61 16.87 -15.95 12.20
CA THR A 61 18.33 -16.04 12.33
C THR A 61 19.00 -14.72 12.70
N LYS A 62 18.44 -13.57 12.31
CA LYS A 62 19.03 -12.25 12.55
C LYS A 62 18.23 -11.49 13.62
N ALA A 63 18.96 -11.06 14.65
CA ALA A 63 18.55 -10.41 15.91
C ALA A 63 17.23 -9.59 15.98
N PRO A 64 16.67 -9.36 17.20
CA PRO A 64 15.41 -8.64 17.43
C PRO A 64 15.24 -7.28 16.73
N LEU A 65 16.34 -6.59 16.43
CA LEU A 65 16.35 -5.30 15.73
C LEU A 65 15.73 -5.36 14.32
N LEU A 66 15.82 -6.50 13.62
CA LEU A 66 15.18 -6.68 12.31
C LEU A 66 13.68 -6.99 12.42
N ARG A 67 13.19 -7.41 13.59
CA ARG A 67 11.75 -7.60 13.85
C ARG A 67 10.99 -6.28 13.88
N MET A 68 11.67 -5.19 14.26
CA MET A 68 11.10 -3.84 14.35
C MET A 68 11.08 -3.10 13.01
N GLN A 69 11.85 -3.57 12.02
CA GLN A 69 11.84 -3.02 10.68
C GLN A 69 10.66 -3.63 9.93
N GLY A 70 9.59 -2.85 9.75
CA GLY A 70 8.42 -3.25 8.97
C GLY A 70 8.78 -3.62 7.51
N TYR A 71 7.77 -3.93 6.69
CA TYR A 71 7.96 -4.10 5.23
C TYR A 71 8.45 -2.82 4.49
N ASP A 72 8.68 -1.73 5.22
CA ASP A 72 9.04 -0.39 4.72
C ASP A 72 10.53 -0.25 4.35
N TRP A 73 11.15 -1.25 3.71
CA TRP A 73 12.48 -1.08 3.07
C TRP A 73 12.41 -0.15 1.84
N TYR A 74 11.20 0.29 1.49
CA TYR A 74 10.85 1.13 0.35
C TYR A 74 11.13 2.63 0.52
N ARG A 75 12.01 3.03 1.44
CA ARG A 75 12.36 4.44 1.61
C ARG A 75 13.72 4.74 0.98
N GLY A 76 13.69 5.07 -0.31
CA GLY A 76 14.70 5.92 -0.93
C GLY A 76 15.89 5.19 -1.58
N LYS A 77 15.89 5.26 -2.91
CA LYS A 77 17.00 5.34 -3.89
C LYS A 77 18.16 4.34 -3.90
N ASN A 78 18.46 3.57 -2.88
CA ASN A 78 19.48 2.53 -2.96
C ASN A 78 18.97 1.27 -2.28
N LEU A 79 18.37 0.37 -3.06
CA LEU A 79 18.16 -0.99 -2.62
C LEU A 79 19.55 -1.61 -2.41
N PRO A 80 19.89 -2.17 -1.23
CA PRO A 80 20.77 -3.33 -1.24
C PRO A 80 20.13 -4.32 -2.22
N GLU A 81 20.88 -5.07 -3.03
CA GLU A 81 20.28 -6.15 -3.83
C GLU A 81 19.57 -7.12 -2.87
N VAL A 82 18.27 -6.90 -2.59
CA VAL A 82 17.61 -7.52 -1.43
C VAL A 82 17.31 -8.99 -1.70
N SER A 83 17.62 -9.48 -2.89
CA SER A 83 17.71 -10.89 -3.23
C SER A 83 18.27 -10.94 -4.65
N PRO A 84 19.29 -11.77 -4.95
CA PRO A 84 19.72 -11.97 -6.35
C PRO A 84 18.60 -12.57 -7.22
N TRP A 85 17.50 -13.02 -6.60
CA TRP A 85 16.41 -13.75 -7.22
C TRP A 85 15.19 -12.90 -7.60
N CYS A 86 15.04 -11.68 -7.04
CA CYS A 86 13.84 -10.87 -7.26
C CYS A 86 14.13 -9.38 -7.38
N LYS A 87 13.74 -8.78 -8.52
CA LYS A 87 13.70 -7.33 -8.72
C LYS A 87 12.42 -6.74 -8.13
N PHE A 88 12.46 -5.44 -7.87
CA PHE A 88 11.31 -4.70 -7.35
C PHE A 88 10.96 -3.52 -8.24
N GLU A 89 9.70 -3.41 -8.60
CA GLU A 89 9.17 -2.34 -9.44
C GLU A 89 7.88 -1.75 -8.88
N GLY A 90 7.59 -0.53 -9.31
CA GLY A 90 6.30 0.12 -9.04
C GLY A 90 5.36 -0.09 -10.22
N TRP A 91 4.09 -0.32 -9.93
CA TRP A 91 3.00 -0.23 -10.90
C TRP A 91 1.87 0.63 -10.32
N THR A 92 1.05 1.25 -11.16
CA THR A 92 -0.07 2.09 -10.71
C THR A 92 -1.37 1.54 -11.28
N SER A 93 -2.26 1.03 -10.42
CA SER A 93 -3.57 0.57 -10.85
C SER A 93 -4.43 1.70 -11.41
N ALA A 94 -5.30 1.39 -12.38
CA ALA A 94 -6.25 2.38 -12.90
C ALA A 94 -7.31 2.81 -11.86
N VAL A 95 -7.66 1.90 -10.94
CA VAL A 95 -8.60 2.13 -9.84
C VAL A 95 -7.81 2.32 -8.55
N PRO A 96 -8.10 3.32 -7.72
CA PRO A 96 -7.39 3.55 -6.47
C PRO A 96 -7.68 2.46 -5.44
N SER A 97 -6.66 2.04 -4.71
CA SER A 97 -6.83 1.28 -3.47
C SER A 97 -7.03 2.29 -2.33
N LEU A 98 -8.13 2.18 -1.60
CA LEU A 98 -8.47 3.09 -0.52
C LEU A 98 -8.33 2.42 0.84
N ASP A 99 -7.61 3.07 1.73
CA ASP A 99 -7.46 2.71 3.13
C ASP A 99 -8.17 3.79 3.96
N ILE A 100 -9.40 3.47 4.35
CA ILE A 100 -10.30 4.37 5.07
C ILE A 100 -9.93 4.35 6.54
N ARG A 101 -9.61 5.51 7.09
CA ARG A 101 -9.19 5.68 8.48
C ARG A 101 -10.28 6.38 9.27
N HIS A 102 -10.57 5.83 10.44
CA HIS A 102 -11.44 6.43 11.45
C HIS A 102 -10.60 7.08 12.56
N GLY A 103 -11.07 8.20 13.09
CA GLY A 103 -10.43 9.01 14.13
C GLY A 103 -9.20 9.81 13.65
N GLY A 104 -8.36 10.24 14.59
CA GLY A 104 -7.10 10.94 14.33
C GLY A 104 -5.98 10.09 13.70
N ASN A 105 -6.31 8.87 13.22
CA ASN A 105 -5.34 7.84 12.83
C ASN A 105 -4.74 8.00 11.43
N LEU A 106 -5.02 9.10 10.72
CA LEU A 106 -4.06 9.64 9.76
C LEU A 106 -2.92 10.28 10.57
N THR A 107 -2.11 9.42 11.18
CA THR A 107 -1.09 9.82 12.15
C THR A 107 -0.15 10.86 11.53
N GLY A 108 -0.09 12.04 12.16
CA GLY A 108 0.84 13.14 11.81
C GLY A 108 2.33 12.80 11.94
N LYS A 109 2.69 11.56 12.31
CA LYS A 109 4.09 11.07 12.35
C LYS A 109 4.71 10.87 10.98
N ARG A 110 3.91 10.72 9.91
CA ARG A 110 4.41 10.85 8.54
C ARG A 110 3.91 12.19 8.02
N LYS A 111 4.81 13.19 7.97
CA LYS A 111 4.58 14.51 7.35
C LYS A 111 4.38 14.38 5.84
N PHE A 112 3.42 13.57 5.40
CA PHE A 112 2.89 13.70 4.06
C PHE A 112 2.03 14.97 4.08
N ASN A 113 2.11 15.77 3.02
CA ASN A 113 1.23 16.90 2.83
C ASN A 113 -0.19 16.37 2.74
N ILE A 114 -0.88 16.28 3.88
CA ILE A 114 -2.29 15.91 3.95
C ILE A 114 -3.03 17.05 3.26
N ASP A 115 -3.48 16.78 2.06
CA ASP A 115 -4.25 17.73 1.28
C ASP A 115 -5.72 17.43 1.51
N LYS A 116 -6.42 18.40 2.12
CA LYS A 116 -7.87 18.31 2.38
C LYS A 116 -8.70 18.44 1.10
N SER A 117 -8.07 18.72 -0.04
CA SER A 117 -8.71 19.01 -1.32
C SER A 117 -8.27 18.07 -2.46
N GLN A 118 -7.44 17.06 -2.17
CA GLN A 118 -6.93 16.19 -3.23
C GLN A 118 -8.07 15.30 -3.77
N ILE A 119 -8.40 15.53 -5.04
CA ILE A 119 -9.32 14.68 -5.82
C ILE A 119 -8.59 13.36 -6.08
N ILE A 120 -9.23 12.27 -5.68
CA ILE A 120 -8.69 10.92 -5.88
C ILE A 120 -9.07 10.45 -7.30
N PRO A 121 -8.12 10.15 -8.21
CA PRO A 121 -8.43 9.74 -9.57
C PRO A 121 -9.35 8.53 -9.63
N GLY A 122 -10.40 8.60 -10.44
CA GLY A 122 -11.41 7.53 -10.57
C GLY A 122 -12.35 7.38 -9.36
N TRP A 123 -12.03 8.01 -8.23
CA TRP A 123 -12.93 8.09 -7.08
C TRP A 123 -13.65 9.43 -7.08
N GLY A 124 -12.96 10.56 -6.94
CA GLY A 124 -13.54 11.91 -6.85
C GLY A 124 -13.21 12.59 -5.52
N ASP A 125 -13.98 13.60 -5.14
CA ASP A 125 -13.83 14.30 -3.85
C ASP A 125 -14.24 13.37 -2.69
N PRO A 126 -13.34 13.05 -1.76
CA PRO A 126 -13.66 12.18 -0.62
C PRO A 126 -14.47 12.86 0.49
N ARG A 127 -14.62 14.19 0.49
CA ARG A 127 -15.38 14.90 1.53
C ARG A 127 -16.85 14.47 1.50
N ASN A 128 -17.42 14.18 2.67
CA ASN A 128 -18.80 13.72 2.89
C ASN A 128 -19.22 12.40 2.22
N ARG A 129 -18.45 11.85 1.26
CA ARG A 129 -18.79 10.61 0.56
C ARG A 129 -18.98 9.38 1.45
N PHE A 130 -18.26 9.30 2.57
CA PHE A 130 -18.37 8.14 3.45
C PHE A 130 -19.72 8.04 4.13
N LYS A 131 -20.38 9.18 4.40
CA LYS A 131 -21.74 9.19 4.94
C LYS A 131 -22.72 8.58 3.94
N ASP A 132 -22.56 8.89 2.66
CA ASP A 132 -23.43 8.40 1.59
C ASP A 132 -23.29 6.88 1.40
N PHE A 133 -22.07 6.34 1.47
CA PHE A 133 -21.82 4.90 1.38
C PHE A 133 -22.40 4.12 2.56
N ILE A 134 -22.26 4.62 3.79
CA ILE A 134 -22.83 3.96 4.97
C ILE A 134 -24.35 4.00 4.90
N LYS A 135 -24.95 5.13 4.51
CA LYS A 135 -26.40 5.25 4.40
C LYS A 135 -26.99 4.28 3.37
N GLY A 136 -26.38 4.20 2.19
CA GLY A 136 -26.78 3.23 1.17
C GLY A 136 -26.54 1.76 1.57
N ALA A 137 -25.59 1.46 2.46
CA ALA A 137 -25.39 0.11 2.97
C ALA A 137 -26.41 -0.27 4.06
N VAL A 138 -26.84 0.70 4.87
CA VAL A 138 -27.84 0.51 5.93
C VAL A 138 -29.25 0.45 5.34
N ASP A 139 -29.56 1.26 4.33
CA ASP A 139 -30.89 1.28 3.68
C ASP A 139 -31.14 0.05 2.79
N ASN A 140 -30.10 -0.74 2.47
CA ASN A 140 -30.17 -1.97 1.69
C ASN A 140 -29.90 -3.24 2.52
N ALA A 141 -29.86 -3.14 3.85
CA ALA A 141 -29.72 -4.25 4.79
C ALA A 141 -31.03 -4.51 5.53
#